data_AF-A0A534ZHV1-F1
#
_entry.id   AF-A0A534ZHV1-F1
#
_cell.length_a   1.000
_cell.length_b   1.000
_cell.length_c   1.000
_cell.angle_alpha   90.00
_cell.angle_beta   90.00
_cell.angle_gamma   90.00
#
_symmetry.space_group_name_H-M   'P 1'
#
loop_
_entity.id
_entity.type
_entity.pdbx_description
1 polymer ?
#
loop_
_entity_poly.entity_id
_entity_poly.type
_entity_poly.pdbx_seq_one_letter_code
_entity_poly.pdbx_strand_id
1 'polypeptide(L)'
;MGLRGRQRVTELAKRVEAHFALSGWHVEPLCWPADASAVLPVRGPGDASVEVRFTIGARGKRSTLGIEFRSADPTGAGGVKAVIEALVEILRERPALPASPEHREAIQA
;
A
#
# COMPACT_ATOMS: atom_id res chain seq x y z
N MET A 1 3.58 -10.15 17.93
CA MET A 1 3.23 -8.81 17.38
C MET A 1 3.28 -8.72 15.84
N GLY A 2 3.60 -9.79 15.08
CA GLY A 2 3.76 -9.73 13.62
C GLY A 2 2.47 -9.78 12.79
N LEU A 3 1.42 -10.46 13.27
CA LEU A 3 0.19 -10.69 12.48
C LEU A 3 -0.55 -9.40 12.10
N ARG A 4 -0.70 -8.46 13.04
CA ARG A 4 -1.37 -7.17 12.78
C ARG A 4 -0.59 -6.29 11.80
N GLY A 5 0.73 -6.34 11.85
CA GLY A 5 1.59 -5.62 10.91
C GLY A 5 1.45 -6.16 9.49
N ARG A 6 1.50 -7.49 9.33
CA ARG A 6 1.33 -8.15 8.04
C ARG A 6 -0.06 -7.91 7.44
N GLN A 7 -1.12 -8.04 8.24
CA GLN A 7 -2.49 -7.74 7.82
C GLN A 7 -2.61 -6.32 7.26
N ARG A 8 -2.08 -5.33 7.99
CA ARG A 8 -2.10 -3.93 7.56
C ARG A 8 -1.34 -3.71 6.24
N VAL A 9 -0.19 -4.34 6.05
CA VAL A 9 0.56 -4.27 4.79
C VAL A 9 -0.23 -4.90 3.65
N THR A 10 -0.83 -6.07 3.87
CA THR A 10 -1.66 -6.74 2.86
C THR A 10 -2.88 -5.88 2.47
N GLU A 11 -3.52 -5.21 3.40
CA GLU A 11 -4.64 -4.29 3.12
C GLU A 11 -4.19 -3.10 2.28
N LEU A 12 -3.04 -2.50 2.60
CA LEU A 12 -2.47 -1.41 1.81
C LEU A 12 -2.11 -1.86 0.39
N ALA A 13 -1.51 -3.04 0.24
CA ALA A 13 -1.16 -3.60 -1.06
C ALA A 13 -2.40 -3.82 -1.93
N LYS A 14 -3.46 -4.43 -1.38
CA LYS A 14 -4.74 -4.62 -2.08
C LYS A 14 -5.38 -3.30 -2.49
N ARG A 15 -5.25 -2.25 -1.68
CA ARG A 15 -5.76 -0.93 -2.04
C ARG A 15 -4.97 -0.34 -3.21
N VAL A 16 -3.64 -0.41 -3.16
CA VAL A 16 -2.81 0.04 -4.28
C VAL A 16 -3.19 -0.71 -5.55
N GLU A 17 -3.30 -2.04 -5.50
CA GLU A 17 -3.74 -2.86 -6.63
C GLU A 17 -5.12 -2.44 -7.18
N ALA A 18 -6.09 -2.14 -6.31
CA ALA A 18 -7.44 -1.78 -6.71
C ALA A 18 -7.59 -0.36 -7.29
N HIS A 19 -6.76 0.59 -6.84
CA HIS A 19 -6.95 2.02 -7.15
C HIS A 19 -5.85 2.61 -8.04
N PHE A 20 -4.73 1.92 -8.23
CA PHE A 20 -3.63 2.43 -9.04
C PHE A 20 -3.97 2.30 -10.54
N ALA A 21 -4.06 3.45 -11.22
CA ALA A 21 -4.46 3.53 -12.62
C ALA A 21 -3.61 4.56 -13.40
N LEU A 22 -2.32 4.30 -13.53
CA LEU A 22 -1.43 5.08 -14.40
C LEU A 22 -1.11 4.29 -15.67
N SER A 23 -1.31 4.92 -16.82
CA SER A 23 -1.13 4.28 -18.13
C SER A 23 0.31 3.81 -18.34
N GLY A 24 0.48 2.55 -18.76
CA GLY A 24 1.81 1.94 -18.96
C GLY A 24 2.49 1.48 -17.68
N TRP A 25 1.85 1.66 -16.52
CA TRP A 25 2.33 1.17 -15.23
C TRP A 25 1.40 0.09 -14.67
N HIS A 26 1.97 -0.88 -13.96
CA HIS A 26 1.18 -1.91 -13.29
C HIS A 26 1.82 -2.31 -11.96
N VAL A 27 0.98 -2.77 -11.04
CA VAL A 27 1.39 -3.26 -9.72
C VAL A 27 1.70 -4.75 -9.81
N GLU A 28 2.87 -5.16 -9.33
CA GLU A 28 3.24 -6.57 -9.19
C GLU A 28 2.78 -7.13 -7.84
N PRO A 29 2.66 -8.46 -7.68
CA PRO A 29 2.30 -9.06 -6.40
C PRO A 29 3.21 -8.65 -5.24
N LEU A 30 2.62 -8.45 -4.06
CA LEU A 30 3.35 -8.17 -2.82
C LEU A 30 4.30 -9.32 -2.48
N CYS A 31 5.59 -9.00 -2.29
CA CYS A 31 6.62 -9.94 -1.88
C CYS A 31 7.05 -9.72 -0.42
N TRP A 32 7.36 -10.80 0.31
CA TRP A 32 7.85 -10.77 1.68
C TRP A 32 9.30 -11.27 1.76
N PRO A 33 10.31 -10.42 1.51
CA PRO A 33 11.72 -10.84 1.58
C PRO A 33 12.19 -11.16 3.00
N ALA A 34 11.49 -10.66 4.03
CA ALA A 34 11.80 -10.95 5.43
C ALA A 34 10.53 -10.88 6.29
N ASP A 35 10.62 -11.35 7.54
CA ASP A 35 9.44 -11.45 8.38
C ASP A 35 8.74 -10.12 8.66
N ALA A 36 9.55 -9.07 8.82
CA ALA A 36 9.14 -7.71 9.13
C ALA A 36 9.22 -6.76 7.93
N SER A 37 9.42 -7.27 6.71
CA SER A 37 9.60 -6.43 5.53
C SER A 37 8.82 -6.96 4.34
N ALA A 38 8.14 -6.06 3.63
CA ALA A 38 7.45 -6.37 2.38
C ALA A 38 7.81 -5.36 1.30
N VAL A 39 7.72 -5.80 0.05
CA VAL A 39 7.97 -4.96 -1.13
C VAL A 39 6.79 -5.12 -2.07
N LEU A 40 6.21 -3.99 -2.48
CA LEU A 40 5.21 -3.91 -3.54
C LEU A 40 5.85 -3.23 -4.75
N PRO A 41 6.24 -3.98 -5.78
CA PRO A 41 6.81 -3.40 -6.98
C PRO A 41 5.71 -2.79 -7.86
N VAL A 42 6.03 -1.66 -8.48
CA VAL A 42 5.22 -1.04 -9.54
C VAL A 42 6.14 -0.88 -10.74
N ARG A 43 5.80 -1.53 -11.84
CA ARG A 43 6.61 -1.57 -13.06
C ARG A 43 6.04 -0.64 -14.09
N GLY A 44 6.94 0.04 -14.80
CA GLY A 44 6.63 0.93 -15.90
C GLY A 44 7.41 0.57 -17.17
N PRO A 45 7.32 1.41 -18.20
CA PRO A 45 8.02 1.20 -19.47
C PRO A 45 9.54 1.28 -19.32
N GLY A 46 10.27 0.63 -20.23
CA GLY A 46 11.73 0.80 -20.33
C GLY A 46 12.48 0.44 -19.04
N ASP A 47 12.08 -0.66 -18.40
CA ASP A 47 12.60 -1.14 -17.12
C ASP A 47 12.46 -0.15 -15.95
N ALA A 48 11.61 0.88 -16.10
CA ALA A 48 11.29 1.78 -15.00
C ALA A 48 10.53 1.03 -13.90
N SER A 49 10.84 1.34 -12.66
CA SER A 49 10.19 0.73 -11.50
C SER A 49 10.12 1.68 -10.32
N VAL A 50 9.09 1.49 -9.50
CA VAL A 50 8.96 2.06 -8.16
C VAL A 50 8.65 0.93 -7.20
N GLU A 51 9.52 0.70 -6.23
CA GLU A 51 9.30 -0.23 -5.13
C GLU A 51 8.77 0.51 -3.91
N VAL A 52 7.62 0.07 -3.40
CA VAL A 52 7.12 0.49 -2.09
C VAL A 52 7.58 -0.52 -1.05
N ARG A 53 8.49 -0.11 -0.16
CA ARG A 53 9.08 -0.96 0.86
C ARG A 53 8.42 -0.67 2.20
N PHE A 54 7.82 -1.71 2.78
CA PHE A 54 7.16 -1.68 4.07
C PHE A 54 8.05 -2.29 5.13
N THR A 55 8.18 -1.61 6.28
CA THR A 55 8.91 -2.13 7.44
C THR A 55 8.00 -2.14 8.67
N ILE A 56 7.76 -3.32 9.22
CA ILE A 56 6.95 -3.52 10.43
C ILE A 56 7.86 -3.41 11.64
N GLY A 57 7.62 -2.41 12.48
CA GLY A 57 8.34 -2.20 13.71
C GLY A 57 7.43 -2.18 14.94
N ALA A 58 8.05 -1.96 16.08
CA ALA A 58 7.36 -1.64 17.32
C ALA A 58 8.05 -0.44 18.00
N ARG A 59 7.25 0.50 18.51
CA ARG A 59 7.71 1.59 19.38
C ARG A 59 6.93 1.52 20.69
N GLY A 60 7.58 1.00 21.72
CA GLY A 60 6.93 0.68 23.00
C GLY A 60 5.81 -0.35 22.79
N LYS A 61 4.59 -0.02 23.23
CA LYS A 61 3.40 -0.88 23.06
C LYS A 61 2.69 -0.71 21.70
N ARG A 62 3.15 0.18 20.81
CA ARG A 62 2.50 0.44 19.51
C ARG A 62 3.27 -0.24 18.38
N SER A 63 2.55 -0.94 17.51
CA SER A 63 3.10 -1.37 16.21
C SER A 63 3.29 -0.16 15.30
N THR A 64 4.43 -0.09 14.62
CA THR A 64 4.76 0.96 13.65
C THR A 64 4.87 0.34 12.26
N LEU A 65 4.55 1.14 11.24
CA LEU A 65 4.73 0.77 9.85
C LEU A 65 5.50 1.89 9.16
N GLY A 66 6.72 1.59 8.73
CA GLY A 66 7.52 2.46 7.86
C GLY A 66 7.21 2.18 6.41
N ILE A 67 7.25 3.22 5.58
CA ILE A 67 7.07 3.15 4.13
C ILE A 67 8.23 3.94 3.49
N GLU A 68 8.98 3.30 2.61
CA GLU A 68 10.06 3.89 1.81
C GLU A 68 9.74 3.65 0.33
N PHE A 69 10.04 4.62 -0.53
CA PHE A 69 9.96 4.46 -1.98
C PHE A 69 11.37 4.37 -2.56
N ARG A 70 11.61 3.39 -3.41
CA ARG A 70 12.80 3.32 -4.25
C ARG A 70 12.39 3.31 -5.69
N SER A 71 13.12 4.01 -6.54
CA SER A 71 12.81 4.08 -7.96
C SER A 71 14.03 3.83 -8.81
N ALA A 72 13.83 3.16 -9.94
CA ALA A 72 14.79 3.07 -11.03
C ALA A 72 14.09 3.57 -12.31
N ASP A 73 14.77 4.41 -13.08
CA ASP A 73 14.33 4.84 -14.41
C ASP A 73 15.56 4.90 -15.32
N PRO A 74 16.03 3.75 -15.81
CA PRO A 74 17.27 3.68 -16.57
C PRO A 74 17.17 4.36 -17.94
N THR A 75 15.96 4.48 -18.48
CA THR A 75 15.71 5.07 -19.79
C THR A 75 15.36 6.55 -19.72
N GLY A 76 15.03 7.07 -18.53
CA GLY A 76 14.57 8.45 -18.37
C GLY A 76 13.22 8.69 -19.04
N ALA A 77 12.43 7.63 -19.25
CA ALA A 77 11.13 7.69 -19.93
C ALA A 77 10.11 8.55 -19.16
N GLY A 78 10.42 8.89 -17.91
CA GLY A 78 9.60 9.77 -17.08
C GLY A 78 8.44 9.01 -16.43
N GLY A 79 7.66 9.73 -15.62
CA GLY A 79 6.49 9.19 -14.94
C GLY A 79 6.72 8.66 -13.52
N VAL A 80 7.97 8.38 -13.10
CA VAL A 80 8.29 7.97 -11.71
C VAL A 80 7.70 8.92 -10.67
N LYS A 81 7.80 10.22 -10.90
CA LYS A 81 7.24 11.22 -9.99
C LYS A 81 5.72 11.07 -9.86
N ALA A 82 5.00 11.00 -10.98
CA ALA A 82 3.55 10.83 -11.00
C ALA A 82 3.11 9.52 -10.33
N VAL A 83 3.90 8.45 -10.50
CA VAL A 83 3.69 7.15 -9.85
C VAL A 83 3.84 7.28 -8.33
N ILE A 84 4.92 7.92 -7.85
CA ILE A 84 5.12 8.14 -6.42
C ILE A 84 3.99 9.00 -5.84
N GLU A 85 3.57 10.06 -6.54
CA GLU A 85 2.47 10.92 -6.11
C GLU A 85 1.15 10.13 -5.98
N ALA A 86 0.78 9.37 -7.02
CA ALA A 86 -0.41 8.52 -6.98
C ALA A 86 -0.36 7.47 -5.86
N LEU A 87 0.79 6.82 -5.65
CA LEU A 87 0.98 5.86 -4.56
C LEU A 87 0.83 6.52 -3.19
N VAL A 88 1.39 7.72 -3.02
CA VAL A 88 1.26 8.49 -1.77
C VAL A 88 -0.19 8.86 -1.50
N GLU A 89 -0.97 9.24 -2.52
CA GLU A 89 -2.40 9.52 -2.37
C GLU A 89 -3.16 8.28 -1.88
N ILE A 90 -3.02 7.14 -2.57
CA ILE A 90 -3.70 5.88 -2.23
C ILE A 90 -3.33 5.39 -0.81
N LEU A 91 -2.05 5.51 -0.44
CA LEU A 91 -1.55 5.08 0.87
C LEU A 91 -1.94 6.02 2.02
N ARG A 92 -2.22 7.29 1.73
CA ARG A 92 -2.68 8.28 2.72
C ARG A 92 -4.16 8.17 3.03
N GLU A 93 -4.98 7.74 2.07
CA GLU A 93 -6.41 7.57 2.29
C GLU A 93 -6.66 6.66 3.50
N ARG A 94 -7.52 7.10 4.43
CA ARG A 94 -7.95 6.21 5.50
C ARG A 94 -8.92 5.18 4.92
N PRO A 95 -8.87 3.91 5.36
CA PRO A 95 -9.98 3.01 5.09
C PRO A 95 -11.25 3.70 5.59
N ALA A 96 -12.26 3.81 4.73
CA ALA A 96 -13.58 4.25 5.14
C ALA A 96 -13.98 3.37 6.33
N LEU A 97 -14.40 4.00 7.44
CA LEU A 97 -14.99 3.26 8.55
C LEU A 97 -16.08 2.36 7.96
N PRO A 98 -16.12 1.05 8.30
CA PRO A 98 -17.25 0.23 7.91
C PRO A 98 -18.50 0.96 8.41
N ALA A 99 -19.46 1.20 7.52
CA ALA A 99 -20.73 1.80 7.89
C ALA A 99 -21.24 1.00 9.09
N SER A 100 -21.31 1.64 10.26
CA SER A 100 -21.84 1.01 11.46
C SER A 100 -23.19 0.40 11.07
N PRO A 101 -23.44 -0.90 11.31
CA PRO A 101 -24.77 -1.44 11.14
C PRO A 101 -25.66 -0.64 12.08
N GLU A 102 -26.46 0.25 11.49
CA GLU A 102 -27.43 1.05 12.22
C GLU A 102 -28.29 0.07 13.00
N HIS A 103 -28.20 0.20 14.33
CA HIS A 103 -28.95 -0.58 15.28
C HIS A 103 -30.42 -0.16 15.10
N ARG A 104 -31.11 -0.72 14.10
CA ARG A 104 -32.56 -0.62 14.03
C ARG A 104 -33.10 -1.48 15.16
N GLU A 105 -33.25 -0.82 16.30
CA GLU A 105 -34.00 -1.27 17.46
C GLU A 105 -35.28 -1.96 17.01
N ALA A 106 -35.42 -3.20 17.44
CA ALA A 106 -36.70 -3.87 17.51
C ALA A 106 -37.53 -3.20 18.62
N ILE A 107 -38.50 -2.35 18.27
CA ILE A 107 -39.60 -2.01 19.17
C ILE A 107 -40.92 -1.86 18.39
N GLN A 108 -41.71 -2.94 18.46
CA GLN A 108 -43.18 -3.05 18.61
C GLN A 108 -44.16 -2.26 17.71
N ALA A 109 -45.07 -3.01 17.08
CA ALA A 109 -46.49 -3.05 17.47
C ALA A 109 -47.11 -4.41 17.06
#